data_AF-A0A2V8L3A7-F1
#
_entry.id   AF-A0A2V8L3A7-F1
#
_cell.length_a   1.000
_cell.length_b   1.000
_cell.length_c   1.000
_cell.angle_alpha   90.00
_cell.angle_beta   90.00
_cell.angle_gamma   90.00
#
_symmetry.space_group_name_H-M   'P 1'
#
loop_
_entity.id
_entity.type
_entity.pdbx_description
1 polymer ?
#
loop_
_entity_poly.entity_id
_entity_poly.type
_entity_poly.pdbx_seq_one_letter_code
_entity_poly.pdbx_strand_id
1 'polypeptide(L)'
;MRKGNIVAPNSGINYFVAGGGGALLYPVYRRPEVAFGESEHHYLRVEVRGSRMDVHAIRYDGTEIETTTLTPRPMFTDDLNIKPVSFQPAPVAGALVRIVGRSLSTEDSTFCSSALPDEMFGTSVTINDRPLSLVYVSNTQVFAQLPFTVDGNITVKVTTPNGTAVTSV
;
A
#
# COMPACT_ATOMS: atom_id res chain seq x y z
N MET A 1 5.34 0.50 12.41
CA MET A 1 4.49 -0.20 13.41
C MET A 1 3.11 -0.53 12.86
N ARG A 2 2.49 -1.62 13.30
CA ARG A 2 1.09 -1.99 13.00
C ARG A 2 0.53 -2.82 14.15
N LYS A 3 -0.69 -2.49 14.63
CA LYS A 3 -1.37 -3.21 15.73
C LYS A 3 -0.44 -3.45 16.95
N GLY A 4 0.34 -2.42 17.33
CA GLY A 4 1.29 -2.50 18.44
C GLY A 4 2.61 -3.22 18.15
N ASN A 5 2.79 -3.81 16.97
CA ASN A 5 4.01 -4.56 16.63
C ASN A 5 4.93 -3.77 15.69
N ILE A 6 6.24 -3.99 15.83
CA ILE A 6 7.23 -3.62 14.82
C ILE A 6 7.01 -4.54 13.61
N VAL A 7 6.90 -3.95 12.42
CA VAL A 7 6.69 -4.68 11.17
C VAL A 7 7.76 -4.27 10.18
N ALA A 8 7.91 -5.06 9.11
CA ALA A 8 8.82 -4.72 8.02
C ALA A 8 8.59 -3.29 7.50
N PRO A 9 9.65 -2.62 7.01
CA PRO A 9 9.52 -1.31 6.36
C PRO A 9 8.40 -1.30 5.31
N ASN A 10 7.72 -0.16 5.15
CA ASN A 10 6.62 0.04 4.20
C ASN A 10 5.38 -0.86 4.41
N SER A 11 5.30 -1.59 5.52
CA SER A 11 4.17 -2.49 5.86
C SER A 11 3.33 -2.01 7.05
N GLY A 12 3.64 -0.81 7.56
CA GLY A 12 2.94 -0.16 8.67
C GLY A 12 3.28 1.34 8.73
N ILE A 13 2.94 1.98 9.84
CA ILE A 13 3.23 3.41 10.06
C ILE A 13 4.72 3.60 10.32
N ASN A 14 5.34 4.57 9.64
CA ASN A 14 6.68 5.05 9.94
C ASN A 14 6.56 6.34 10.76
N TYR A 15 7.34 6.43 11.83
CA TYR A 15 7.36 7.61 12.70
C TYR A 15 8.66 8.37 12.46
N PHE A 16 8.55 9.67 12.24
CA PHE A 16 9.68 10.58 12.07
C PHE A 16 9.63 11.62 13.19
N VAL A 17 10.77 11.86 13.84
CA VAL A 17 10.91 12.85 14.92
C VAL A 17 11.85 13.94 14.42
N ALA A 18 11.34 15.18 14.34
CA ALA A 18 12.06 16.34 13.82
C ALA A 18 12.11 17.48 14.85
N GLY A 19 12.50 17.16 16.09
CA GLY A 19 12.49 18.10 17.22
C GLY A 19 13.71 19.04 17.28
N GLY A 20 14.72 18.83 16.44
CA GLY A 20 16.01 19.54 16.49
C GLY A 20 16.02 20.97 15.93
N GLY A 21 14.85 21.59 15.72
CA GLY A 21 14.75 22.85 14.96
C GLY A 21 15.38 24.11 15.58
N GLY A 22 15.91 24.05 16.82
CA GLY A 22 16.64 25.19 17.41
C GLY A 22 16.76 25.25 18.94
N ALA A 23 16.03 24.40 19.68
CA ALA A 23 16.17 24.30 21.15
C ALA A 23 17.36 23.39 21.55
N LEU A 24 17.72 23.39 22.85
CA LEU A 24 18.78 22.51 23.38
C LEU A 24 18.52 21.05 23.01
N LEU A 25 19.57 20.39 22.53
CA LEU A 25 19.55 19.00 22.11
C LEU A 25 19.54 18.04 23.30
N TYR A 26 18.95 16.86 23.10
CA TYR A 26 18.90 15.78 24.08
C TYR A 26 19.36 14.46 23.47
N PRO A 27 19.99 13.56 24.24
CA PRO A 27 20.55 12.33 23.69
C PRO A 27 19.48 11.42 23.09
N VAL A 28 19.83 10.75 21.99
CA VAL A 28 19.02 9.68 21.40
C VAL A 28 19.55 8.34 21.88
N TYR A 29 18.67 7.48 22.38
CA TYR A 29 19.01 6.15 22.85
C TYR A 29 18.63 5.10 21.81
N ARG A 30 19.49 4.09 21.63
CA ARG A 30 19.18 2.94 20.80
C ARG A 30 17.98 2.19 21.37
N ARG A 31 17.00 1.92 20.52
CA ARG A 31 15.84 1.07 20.81
C ARG A 31 15.47 0.26 19.57
N PRO A 32 14.82 -0.91 19.71
CA PRO A 32 14.44 -1.74 18.57
C PRO A 32 13.55 -1.04 17.53
N GLU A 33 12.79 -0.03 17.96
CA GLU A 33 11.89 0.73 17.08
C GLU A 33 12.59 1.86 16.32
N VAL A 34 13.80 2.26 16.75
CA VAL A 34 14.56 3.38 16.20
C VAL A 34 15.48 2.85 15.11
N ALA A 35 15.05 3.00 13.85
CA ALA A 35 15.85 2.62 12.69
C ALA A 35 17.09 3.53 12.52
N PHE A 36 16.91 4.84 12.71
CA PHE A 36 17.96 5.85 12.69
C PHE A 36 17.63 6.93 13.72
N GLY A 37 18.65 7.54 14.33
CA GLY A 37 18.44 8.66 15.23
C GLY A 37 19.74 9.37 15.60
N GLU A 38 19.72 10.70 15.50
CA GLU A 38 20.81 11.59 15.89
C GLU A 38 20.29 12.74 16.77
N SER A 39 21.15 13.22 17.65
CA SER A 39 20.91 14.41 18.47
C SER A 39 21.60 15.59 17.82
N GLU A 40 20.97 16.16 16.80
CA GLU A 40 21.53 17.24 15.97
C GLU A 40 20.45 18.27 15.62
N HIS A 41 20.88 19.49 15.29
CA HIS A 41 19.97 20.47 14.70
C HIS A 41 19.66 20.12 13.25
N HIS A 42 18.38 19.86 12.96
CA HIS A 42 17.95 19.37 11.66
C HIS A 42 16.49 19.73 11.35
N TYR A 43 16.10 19.52 10.11
CA TYR A 43 14.72 19.54 9.63
C TYR A 43 14.47 18.37 8.67
N LEU A 44 13.19 18.14 8.35
CA LEU A 44 12.80 17.16 7.33
C LEU A 44 12.38 17.88 6.05
N ARG A 45 12.88 17.42 4.90
CA ARG A 45 12.34 17.74 3.59
C ARG A 45 11.66 16.50 3.04
N VAL A 46 10.37 16.63 2.69
CA VAL A 46 9.57 15.52 2.15
C VAL A 46 9.26 15.80 0.69
N GLU A 47 9.64 14.87 -0.18
CA GLU A 47 9.28 14.88 -1.59
C GLU A 47 8.23 13.81 -1.86
N VAL A 48 7.12 14.18 -2.48
CA VAL A 48 6.04 13.26 -2.85
C VAL A 48 5.95 13.18 -4.36
N ARG A 49 6.06 11.96 -4.90
CA ARG A 49 6.00 11.65 -6.34
C ARG A 49 5.03 10.50 -6.56
N GLY A 50 3.76 10.84 -6.83
CA GLY A 50 2.69 9.85 -6.96
C GLY A 50 2.57 9.00 -5.68
N SER A 51 2.76 7.69 -5.82
CA SER A 51 2.68 6.72 -4.70
C SER A 51 3.98 6.51 -3.93
N ARG A 52 5.03 7.27 -4.25
CA ARG A 52 6.32 7.26 -3.58
C ARG A 52 6.52 8.55 -2.78
N MET A 53 7.04 8.42 -1.57
CA MET A 53 7.48 9.54 -0.75
C MET A 53 8.92 9.34 -0.33
N ASP A 54 9.77 10.35 -0.53
CA ASP A 54 11.14 10.37 -0.04
C ASP A 54 11.24 11.38 1.11
N VAL A 55 11.72 10.92 2.26
CA VAL A 55 11.89 11.75 3.46
C VAL A 55 13.37 11.93 3.71
N HIS A 56 13.83 13.17 3.64
CA HIS A 56 15.22 13.57 3.84
C HIS A 56 15.34 14.27 5.19
N ALA A 57 16.20 13.78 6.07
CA ALA A 57 16.62 14.49 7.25
C ALA A 57 17.91 15.25 6.94
N ILE A 58 17.90 16.56 7.18
CA ILE A 58 18.96 17.48 6.77
C ILE A 58 19.39 18.32 7.97
N ARG A 59 20.70 18.35 8.25
CA ARG A 59 21.31 19.18 9.29
C ARG A 59 21.17 20.67 8.96
N TYR A 60 21.38 21.51 9.97
CA TYR A 60 21.35 22.97 9.81
C TYR A 60 22.35 23.50 8.78
N ASP A 61 23.46 22.77 8.55
CA ASP A 61 24.50 23.12 7.58
C ASP A 61 24.17 22.65 6.14
N GLY A 62 23.03 22.00 5.94
CA GLY A 62 22.58 21.46 4.65
C GLY A 62 23.04 20.03 4.37
N THR A 63 23.81 19.40 5.26
CA THR A 63 24.24 18.01 5.12
C THR A 63 23.07 17.05 5.36
N GLU A 64 22.82 16.15 4.42
CA GLU A 64 21.83 15.08 4.59
C GLU A 64 22.37 14.00 5.55
N ILE A 65 21.55 13.63 6.55
CA ILE A 65 21.90 12.62 7.56
C ILE A 65 21.19 11.30 7.36
N GLU A 66 20.00 11.31 6.78
CA GLU A 66 19.21 10.11 6.54
C GLU A 66 18.21 10.37 5.41
N THR A 67 18.00 9.35 4.57
CA THR A 67 16.95 9.34 3.56
C THR A 67 16.20 8.03 3.62
N THR A 68 14.89 8.12 3.80
CA THR A 68 13.98 6.97 3.81
C THR A 68 12.92 7.11 2.72
N THR A 69 12.78 6.07 1.89
CA THR A 69 11.77 5.98 0.84
C THR A 69 10.57 5.14 1.28
N LEU A 70 9.37 5.73 1.18
CA LEU A 70 8.09 5.07 1.42
C LEU A 70 7.40 4.73 0.10
N THR A 71 7.22 3.43 -0.15
CA THR A 71 6.44 2.88 -1.27
C THR A 71 5.49 1.81 -0.73
N PRO A 72 4.31 2.21 -0.18
CA PRO A 72 3.37 1.28 0.40
C PRO A 72 2.94 0.20 -0.59
N ARG A 73 3.13 -1.07 -0.23
CA ARG A 73 2.72 -2.22 -1.04
C ARG A 73 1.22 -2.48 -0.86
N PRO A 74 0.52 -3.03 -1.87
CA PRO A 74 -0.86 -3.43 -1.71
C PRO A 74 -0.96 -4.48 -0.60
N MET A 75 -2.05 -4.45 0.15
CA MET A 75 -2.32 -5.45 1.19
C MET A 75 -3.82 -5.71 1.26
N PHE A 76 -4.20 -6.98 1.40
CA PHE A 76 -5.57 -7.34 1.77
C PHE A 76 -5.88 -6.89 3.21
N THR A 77 -7.17 -6.70 3.51
CA THR A 77 -7.60 -6.38 4.86
C THR A 77 -7.21 -7.50 5.83
N ASP A 78 -6.73 -7.11 7.01
CA ASP A 78 -6.44 -8.00 8.15
C ASP A 78 -7.49 -7.87 9.26
N ASP A 79 -8.68 -7.35 8.90
CA ASP A 79 -9.87 -7.37 9.75
C ASP A 79 -10.55 -8.73 9.64
N LEU A 80 -10.66 -9.44 10.77
CA LEU A 80 -11.23 -10.78 10.84
C LEU A 80 -12.74 -10.81 10.55
N ASN A 81 -13.42 -9.66 10.62
CA ASN A 81 -14.86 -9.56 10.37
C ASN A 81 -15.20 -9.28 8.90
N ILE A 82 -14.20 -9.03 8.05
CA ILE A 82 -14.39 -8.65 6.65
C ILE A 82 -13.70 -9.69 5.76
N LYS A 83 -14.45 -10.29 4.84
CA LYS A 83 -13.84 -11.13 3.80
C LYS A 83 -12.99 -10.23 2.87
N PRO A 84 -11.68 -10.49 2.71
CA PRO A 84 -10.81 -9.65 1.89
C PRO A 84 -11.17 -9.71 0.41
N VAL A 85 -11.74 -10.83 -0.02
CA VAL A 85 -12.26 -11.05 -1.36
C VAL A 85 -13.65 -11.67 -1.24
N SER A 86 -14.61 -11.13 -1.96
CA SER A 86 -15.96 -11.66 -2.04
C SER A 86 -16.47 -11.64 -3.47
N PHE A 87 -17.21 -12.68 -3.84
CA PHE A 87 -17.88 -12.81 -5.13
C PHE A 87 -19.36 -12.53 -4.93
N GLN A 88 -19.97 -11.88 -5.91
CA GLN A 88 -21.42 -11.81 -6.04
C GLN A 88 -21.82 -12.03 -7.51
N PRO A 89 -22.51 -13.14 -7.86
CA PRO A 89 -22.91 -14.27 -7.01
C PRO A 89 -21.72 -15.20 -6.71
N ALA A 90 -21.73 -16.47 -7.13
CA ALA A 90 -20.58 -17.37 -7.00
C ALA A 90 -19.43 -16.98 -7.97
N PRO A 91 -18.23 -17.60 -7.88
CA PRO A 91 -17.09 -17.39 -8.78
C PRO A 91 -17.32 -17.88 -10.22
N VAL A 92 -18.40 -17.44 -10.84
CA VAL A 92 -18.81 -17.75 -12.21
C VAL A 92 -18.51 -16.58 -13.14
N ALA A 93 -18.43 -16.84 -14.45
CA ALA A 93 -18.30 -15.79 -15.44
C ALA A 93 -19.39 -14.72 -15.27
N GLY A 94 -18.99 -13.45 -15.28
CA GLY A 94 -19.83 -12.28 -15.05
C GLY A 94 -19.97 -11.86 -13.59
N ALA A 95 -19.49 -12.64 -12.62
CA ALA A 95 -19.57 -12.28 -11.20
C ALA A 95 -18.77 -11.03 -10.87
N LEU A 96 -19.29 -10.23 -9.95
CA LEU A 96 -18.58 -9.08 -9.40
C LEU A 96 -17.68 -9.56 -8.24
N VAL A 97 -16.40 -9.26 -8.35
CA VAL A 97 -15.39 -9.50 -7.33
C VAL A 97 -15.11 -8.21 -6.61
N ARG A 98 -15.35 -8.20 -5.30
CA ARG A 98 -14.99 -7.09 -4.41
C ARG A 98 -13.77 -7.48 -3.60
N ILE A 99 -12.76 -6.61 -3.63
CA ILE A 99 -11.51 -6.76 -2.90
C ILE A 99 -11.37 -5.58 -1.92
N VAL A 100 -10.99 -5.87 -0.69
CA VAL A 100 -10.81 -4.86 0.37
C VAL A 100 -9.41 -4.93 0.94
N GLY A 101 -8.80 -3.75 1.11
CA GLY A 101 -7.42 -3.68 1.53
C GLY A 101 -6.91 -2.26 1.73
N ARG A 102 -5.61 -2.09 1.48
CA ARG A 102 -4.88 -0.82 1.53
C ARG A 102 -3.89 -0.77 0.39
N SER A 103 -3.61 0.44 -0.11
CA SER A 103 -2.67 0.67 -1.19
C SER A 103 -2.99 -0.16 -2.43
N LEU A 104 -4.29 -0.38 -2.68
CA LEU A 104 -4.78 -1.17 -3.81
C LEU A 104 -4.78 -0.38 -5.12
N SER A 105 -4.77 0.95 -5.06
CA SER A 105 -4.61 1.85 -6.20
C SER A 105 -4.01 3.18 -5.74
N THR A 106 -3.40 3.89 -6.68
CA THR A 106 -2.85 5.24 -6.49
C THR A 106 -3.92 6.32 -6.69
N GLU A 107 -4.97 5.98 -7.43
CA GLU A 107 -6.11 6.84 -7.72
C GLU A 107 -7.44 6.16 -7.43
N ASP A 108 -8.45 6.98 -7.20
CA ASP A 108 -9.84 6.56 -7.01
C ASP A 108 -10.60 6.86 -8.31
N SER A 109 -11.09 5.82 -8.98
CA SER A 109 -11.76 5.97 -10.27
C SER A 109 -12.70 4.82 -10.58
N THR A 110 -13.78 5.15 -11.28
CA THR A 110 -14.74 4.19 -11.83
C THR A 110 -14.61 4.18 -13.35
N PHE A 111 -14.61 3.00 -13.95
CA PHE A 111 -14.63 2.84 -15.39
C PHE A 111 -16.03 2.49 -15.88
N CYS A 112 -16.56 3.31 -16.78
CA CYS A 112 -17.92 3.18 -17.32
C CYS A 112 -17.86 3.07 -18.84
N SER A 113 -17.53 1.89 -19.35
CA SER A 113 -17.57 1.59 -20.78
C SER A 113 -17.95 0.13 -21.03
N SER A 114 -18.34 -0.21 -22.26
CA SER A 114 -18.63 -1.58 -22.66
C SER A 114 -17.40 -2.49 -22.70
N ALA A 115 -16.19 -1.92 -22.78
CA ALA A 115 -14.92 -2.64 -22.77
C ALA A 115 -14.14 -2.26 -21.51
N LEU A 116 -14.40 -2.98 -20.42
CA LEU A 116 -13.71 -2.80 -19.14
C LEU A 116 -12.20 -3.11 -19.28
N PRO A 117 -11.30 -2.30 -18.70
CA PRO A 117 -9.87 -2.52 -18.79
C PRO A 117 -9.40 -3.56 -17.78
N ASP A 118 -8.32 -4.27 -18.10
CA ASP A 118 -7.68 -5.20 -17.15
C ASP A 118 -6.66 -4.50 -16.22
N GLU A 119 -6.41 -3.21 -16.45
CA GLU A 119 -5.51 -2.37 -15.66
C GLU A 119 -6.05 -0.93 -15.53
N MET A 120 -5.95 -0.34 -14.34
CA MET A 120 -6.27 1.06 -14.06
C MET A 120 -5.18 1.65 -13.16
N PHE A 121 -4.51 2.72 -13.59
CA PHE A 121 -3.49 3.44 -12.80
C PHE A 121 -2.35 2.52 -12.27
N GLY A 122 -1.96 1.51 -13.05
CA GLY A 122 -0.97 0.50 -12.64
C GLY A 122 -1.52 -0.61 -11.76
N THR A 123 -2.80 -0.56 -11.38
CA THR A 123 -3.48 -1.61 -10.63
C THR A 123 -4.06 -2.64 -11.57
N SER A 124 -3.74 -3.91 -11.33
CA SER A 124 -4.37 -5.06 -12.00
C SER A 124 -4.68 -6.17 -10.99
N VAL A 125 -5.68 -6.99 -11.32
CA VAL A 125 -6.11 -8.11 -10.49
C VAL A 125 -6.15 -9.37 -11.35
N THR A 126 -5.63 -10.46 -10.81
CA THR A 126 -5.74 -11.79 -11.42
C THR A 126 -6.31 -12.81 -10.43
N ILE A 127 -7.09 -13.76 -10.94
CA ILE A 127 -7.45 -14.99 -10.24
C ILE A 127 -6.83 -16.17 -10.98
N ASN A 128 -6.06 -16.99 -10.26
CA ASN A 128 -5.32 -18.13 -10.83
C ASN A 128 -4.53 -17.71 -12.09
N ASP A 129 -3.83 -16.57 -11.98
CA ASP A 129 -3.03 -15.90 -13.02
C ASP A 129 -3.78 -15.44 -14.28
N ARG A 130 -5.12 -15.45 -14.26
CA ARG A 130 -5.96 -14.89 -15.33
C ARG A 130 -6.51 -13.51 -14.94
N PRO A 131 -6.45 -12.50 -15.81
CA PRO A 131 -6.86 -11.13 -15.49
C PRO A 131 -8.37 -10.99 -15.28
N LEU A 132 -8.74 -10.05 -14.41
CA LEU A 132 -10.11 -9.59 -14.21
C LEU A 132 -10.27 -8.21 -14.81
N SER A 133 -11.47 -7.92 -15.30
CA SER A 133 -11.77 -6.61 -15.88
C SER A 133 -12.23 -5.64 -14.80
N LEU A 134 -11.53 -4.53 -14.63
CA LEU A 134 -11.71 -3.60 -13.52
C LEU A 134 -12.88 -2.66 -13.79
N VAL A 135 -13.73 -2.50 -12.77
CA VAL A 135 -14.90 -1.61 -12.78
C VAL A 135 -14.61 -0.37 -11.93
N TYR A 136 -13.95 -0.55 -10.79
CA TYR A 136 -13.59 0.52 -9.88
C TYR A 136 -12.32 0.17 -9.13
N VAL A 137 -11.45 1.17 -8.96
CA VAL A 137 -10.26 1.08 -8.13
C VAL A 137 -10.20 2.24 -7.16
N SER A 138 -9.72 1.99 -5.95
CA SER A 138 -9.36 3.00 -4.97
C SER A 138 -8.23 2.51 -4.08
N ASN A 139 -7.71 3.38 -3.23
CA ASN A 139 -6.71 2.99 -2.25
C ASN A 139 -7.18 1.85 -1.31
N THR A 140 -8.49 1.67 -1.10
CA THR A 140 -9.03 0.71 -0.12
C THR A 140 -9.93 -0.38 -0.69
N GLN A 141 -10.43 -0.22 -1.91
CA GLN A 141 -11.34 -1.18 -2.53
C GLN A 141 -11.07 -1.32 -4.02
N VAL A 142 -11.25 -2.54 -4.54
CA VAL A 142 -11.31 -2.80 -5.99
C VAL A 142 -12.57 -3.59 -6.28
N PHE A 143 -13.30 -3.17 -7.31
CA PHE A 143 -14.37 -3.96 -7.92
C PHE A 143 -13.94 -4.37 -9.31
N ALA A 144 -14.03 -5.66 -9.61
CA ALA A 144 -13.69 -6.22 -10.91
C ALA A 144 -14.73 -7.26 -11.32
N GLN A 145 -14.95 -7.41 -12.62
CA GLN A 145 -15.78 -8.45 -13.18
C GLN A 145 -14.92 -9.66 -13.51
N LEU A 146 -15.39 -10.84 -13.12
CA LEU A 146 -14.73 -12.11 -13.40
C LEU A 146 -15.13 -12.59 -14.81
N PRO A 147 -14.22 -12.69 -15.80
CA PRO A 147 -14.60 -13.04 -17.16
C PRO A 147 -14.76 -14.55 -17.43
N PHE A 148 -14.45 -15.40 -16.45
CA PHE A 148 -14.47 -16.86 -16.57
C PHE A 148 -14.99 -17.52 -15.29
N THR A 149 -15.52 -18.73 -15.38
CA THR A 149 -15.86 -19.50 -14.18
C THR A 149 -14.60 -20.12 -13.56
N VAL A 150 -14.53 -20.12 -12.23
CA VAL A 150 -13.43 -20.70 -11.45
C VAL A 150 -13.99 -21.73 -10.48
N ASP A 151 -13.42 -22.92 -10.51
CA ASP A 151 -13.74 -24.01 -9.59
C ASP A 151 -12.53 -24.31 -8.69
N GLY A 152 -12.80 -24.79 -7.48
CA GLY A 152 -11.77 -25.22 -6.53
C GLY A 152 -11.02 -24.07 -5.88
N ASN A 153 -9.70 -24.23 -5.71
CA ASN A 153 -8.86 -23.25 -5.01
C ASN A 153 -8.73 -21.95 -5.81
N ILE A 154 -9.02 -20.82 -5.16
CA ILE A 154 -8.95 -19.50 -5.76
C ILE A 154 -7.75 -18.74 -5.16
N THR A 155 -6.78 -18.40 -6.01
CA THR A 155 -5.68 -17.50 -5.65
C THR A 155 -5.90 -16.14 -6.29
N VAL A 156 -6.10 -15.12 -5.48
CA VAL A 156 -6.27 -13.74 -5.92
C VAL A 156 -4.95 -13.00 -5.74
N LYS A 157 -4.49 -12.35 -6.80
CA LYS A 157 -3.29 -11.51 -6.81
C LYS A 157 -3.67 -10.10 -7.24
N VAL A 158 -3.28 -9.11 -6.45
CA VAL A 158 -3.38 -7.68 -6.78
C VAL A 158 -1.98 -7.16 -7.03
N THR A 159 -1.78 -6.49 -8.16
CA THR A 159 -0.52 -5.83 -8.54
C THR A 159 -0.78 -4.34 -8.59
N THR A 160 0.13 -3.53 -8.06
CA THR A 160 0.16 -2.07 -8.19
C THR A 160 1.58 -1.62 -8.55
N PRO A 161 1.83 -0.34 -8.90
CA PRO A 161 3.19 0.15 -9.16
C PRO A 161 4.16 -0.06 -7.99
N ASN A 162 3.65 -0.15 -6.76
CA ASN A 162 4.46 -0.32 -5.56
C ASN A 162 4.69 -1.79 -5.16
N GLY A 163 4.05 -2.76 -5.81
CA GLY A 163 4.27 -4.18 -5.55
C GLY A 163 3.02 -5.05 -5.70
N THR A 164 3.06 -6.24 -5.09
CA THR A 164 2.00 -7.26 -5.23
C THR A 164 1.54 -7.81 -3.89
N ALA A 165 0.25 -8.16 -3.81
CA ALA A 165 -0.36 -8.90 -2.71
C ALA A 165 -1.03 -10.17 -3.26
N VAL A 166 -0.93 -11.28 -2.53
CA VAL A 166 -1.56 -12.56 -2.89
C VAL A 166 -2.33 -13.11 -1.70
N THR A 167 -3.53 -13.65 -1.94
CA THR A 167 -4.32 -14.39 -0.95
C THR A 167 -5.03 -15.57 -1.60
N SER A 168 -5.26 -16.63 -0.82
CA SER A 168 -6.16 -17.72 -1.20
C SER A 168 -7.53 -17.49 -0.57
N VAL A 169 -8.59 -17.91 -1.26
CA VAL A 169 -10.00 -17.74 -0.86
C VAL A 169 -10.74 -19.07 -0.97
#